data_AF-A0A6L9ZR32-F1
#
_entry.id   AF-A0A6L9ZR32-F1
#
_cell.length_a   1.000
_cell.length_b   1.000
_cell.length_c   1.000
_cell.angle_alpha   90.00
_cell.angle_beta   90.00
_cell.angle_gamma   90.00
#
_symmetry.space_group_name_H-M   'P 1'
#
loop_
_entity.id
_entity.type
_entity.pdbx_description
1 polymer ?
#
loop_
_entity_poly.entity_id
_entity_poly.type
_entity_poly.pdbx_seq_one_letter_code
_entity_poly.pdbx_strand_id
1 'polypeptide(L)'
;MRLKSDLAKFAGKPWLGKNEEWPKCPYCQNPLEFFFQLNLNQLPESLQNKFGSGILQMFYCTYTNVYGDEVCEIDYEGCEAFSDIHFLRIIQPETEAQDVEIPEIEDISPPKLIVDWEQLEDYPDFEEAKKIGIKLAFDEYYLYPDKYPIQ
;
A
#
# COMPACT_ATOMS: atom_id res chain seq x y z
N MET A 1 24.07 -6.58 11.00
CA MET A 1 23.82 -5.12 11.15
C MET A 1 22.53 -4.84 10.40
N ARG A 2 21.44 -4.48 11.09
CA ARG A 2 20.14 -4.24 10.45
C ARG A 2 20.18 -2.86 9.78
N LEU A 3 19.85 -2.80 8.49
CA LEU A 3 19.79 -1.56 7.73
C LEU A 3 18.48 -0.86 8.07
N LYS A 4 18.52 0.35 8.66
CA LYS A 4 17.31 1.12 9.05
C LYS A 4 16.29 1.30 7.90
N SER A 5 16.70 1.10 6.65
CA SER A 5 15.85 1.22 5.47
C SER A 5 14.90 0.04 5.25
N ASP A 6 15.07 -1.10 5.92
CA ASP A 6 14.22 -2.29 5.80
C ASP A 6 13.00 -2.31 6.75
N LEU A 7 12.77 -1.23 7.50
CA LEU A 7 11.69 -1.14 8.47
C LEU A 7 10.31 -1.11 7.81
N ALA A 8 9.33 -1.73 8.47
CA ALA A 8 7.93 -1.64 8.08
C ALA A 8 7.40 -0.21 8.30
N LYS A 9 6.76 0.36 7.27
CA LYS A 9 6.29 1.75 7.29
C LYS A 9 5.31 2.04 6.15
N PHE A 10 4.51 3.07 6.35
CA PHE A 10 3.75 3.76 5.32
C PHE A 10 4.50 5.00 4.86
N ALA A 11 4.43 5.28 3.55
CA ALA A 11 4.96 6.47 2.89
C ALA A 11 6.45 6.81 3.18
N GLY A 12 6.89 7.96 2.68
CA GLY A 12 8.29 8.42 2.75
C GLY A 12 9.21 7.71 1.76
N LYS A 13 10.47 7.47 2.16
CA LYS A 13 11.48 6.85 1.28
C LYS A 13 11.40 5.31 1.33
N PRO A 14 11.05 4.61 0.25
CA PRO A 14 11.15 3.14 0.20
C PRO A 14 12.60 2.68 0.28
N TRP A 15 12.82 1.39 0.57
CA TRP A 15 14.07 0.75 0.17
C TRP A 15 14.12 0.69 -1.36
N LEU A 16 15.17 1.22 -1.97
CA LEU A 16 15.48 1.03 -3.40
C LEU A 16 16.95 0.58 -3.49
N GLY A 17 17.21 -0.37 -4.39
CA GLY A 17 18.56 -0.87 -4.64
C GLY A 17 19.43 0.17 -5.34
N LYS A 18 20.75 -0.07 -5.38
CA LYS A 18 21.67 0.81 -6.10
C LYS A 18 21.29 0.91 -7.59
N ASN A 19 21.24 2.14 -8.10
CA ASN A 19 20.87 2.47 -9.50
C ASN A 19 19.43 2.09 -9.88
N GLU A 20 18.58 1.77 -8.89
CA GLU A 20 17.18 1.51 -9.15
C GLU A 20 16.44 2.85 -9.32
N GLU A 21 15.55 2.96 -10.30
CA GLU A 21 14.77 4.17 -10.47
C GLU A 21 13.48 4.12 -9.64
N TRP A 22 12.97 5.29 -9.26
CA TRP A 22 11.65 5.38 -8.66
C TRP A 22 10.58 4.90 -9.65
N PRO A 23 9.69 3.96 -9.28
CA PRO A 23 8.69 3.41 -10.20
C PRO A 23 7.77 4.48 -10.80
N LYS A 24 7.42 4.32 -12.08
CA LYS A 24 6.52 5.22 -12.81
C LYS A 24 5.26 4.49 -13.24
N CYS A 25 4.15 5.22 -13.29
CA CYS A 25 2.89 4.71 -13.83
C CYS A 25 3.07 4.34 -15.31
N PRO A 26 2.67 3.12 -15.74
CA PRO A 26 2.84 2.72 -17.14
C PRO A 26 2.00 3.56 -18.11
N TYR A 27 0.97 4.26 -17.63
CA TYR A 27 0.09 5.08 -18.45
C TYR A 27 0.50 6.55 -18.49
N CYS A 28 0.47 7.25 -17.35
CA CYS A 28 0.77 8.70 -17.31
C CYS A 28 2.27 9.02 -17.18
N GLN A 29 3.12 8.02 -16.93
CA GLN A 29 4.57 8.16 -16.76
C GLN A 29 5.02 9.03 -15.57
N ASN A 30 4.08 9.52 -14.76
CA ASN A 30 4.39 10.17 -13.50
C ASN A 30 4.93 9.16 -12.47
N PRO A 31 5.74 9.60 -11.50
CA PRO A 31 6.18 8.77 -10.39
C PRO A 31 4.98 8.18 -9.62
N LEU A 32 5.04 6.90 -9.28
CA LEU A 32 4.05 6.28 -8.39
C LEU A 32 4.29 6.73 -6.95
N GLU A 33 3.27 7.04 -6.18
CA GLU A 33 3.44 7.31 -4.76
C GLU A 33 3.79 5.99 -4.05
N PHE A 34 4.79 6.04 -3.16
CA PHE A 34 5.13 4.92 -2.30
C PHE A 34 4.09 4.80 -1.17
N PHE A 35 3.34 3.70 -1.14
CA PHE A 35 2.26 3.51 -0.17
C PHE A 35 2.77 2.85 1.12
N PHE A 36 3.37 1.66 1.02
CA PHE A 36 3.96 0.98 2.18
C PHE A 36 5.09 0.03 1.81
N GLN A 37 5.90 -0.31 2.81
CA GLN A 37 6.71 -1.52 2.78
C GLN A 37 6.60 -2.30 4.09
N LEU A 38 6.68 -3.63 3.99
CA LEU A 38 6.70 -4.55 5.14
C LEU A 38 7.92 -5.44 5.07
N ASN A 39 8.63 -5.58 6.19
CA ASN A 39 9.65 -6.61 6.33
C ASN A 39 8.98 -7.93 6.66
N LEU A 40 8.95 -8.86 5.70
CA LEU A 40 8.28 -10.14 5.84
C LEU A 40 8.88 -11.00 6.97
N ASN A 41 10.15 -10.77 7.30
CA ASN A 41 10.82 -11.45 8.41
C ASN A 41 10.46 -10.88 9.80
N GLN A 42 9.69 -9.79 9.84
CA GLN A 42 9.25 -9.12 11.08
C GLN A 42 7.73 -9.16 11.25
N LEU A 43 7.03 -9.98 10.44
CA LEU A 43 5.61 -10.21 10.61
C LEU A 43 5.32 -11.03 11.89
N PRO A 44 4.08 -10.96 12.41
CA PRO A 44 3.62 -11.81 13.51
C PRO A 44 3.89 -13.29 13.26
N GLU A 45 4.12 -14.06 14.33
CA GLU A 45 4.48 -15.48 14.28
C GLU A 45 3.52 -16.31 13.41
N SER A 46 2.22 -16.03 13.48
CA SER A 46 1.17 -16.71 12.71
C SER A 46 1.29 -16.51 11.19
N LEU A 47 2.04 -15.50 10.73
CA LEU A 47 2.25 -15.17 9.32
C LEU A 47 3.69 -15.42 8.86
N GLN A 48 4.61 -15.79 9.75
CA GLN A 48 6.00 -16.02 9.40
C GLN A 48 6.13 -17.13 8.35
N ASN A 49 6.97 -16.90 7.35
CA ASN A 49 7.23 -17.79 6.21
C ASN A 49 6.02 -18.10 5.31
N LYS A 50 4.81 -17.60 5.61
CA LYS A 50 3.61 -17.82 4.79
C LYS A 50 3.74 -17.19 3.40
N PHE A 51 4.42 -16.05 3.32
CA PHE A 51 4.59 -15.24 2.10
C PHE A 51 6.04 -15.16 1.64
N GLY A 52 6.91 -16.04 2.13
CA GLY A 52 8.35 -16.00 1.88
C GLY A 52 9.08 -14.98 2.76
N SER A 53 10.20 -14.46 2.26
CA SER A 53 11.10 -13.53 2.96
C SER A 53 11.35 -12.27 2.13
N GLY A 54 11.91 -11.24 2.78
CA GLY A 54 12.32 -10.00 2.12
C GLY A 54 11.45 -8.81 2.50
N ILE A 55 11.37 -7.83 1.61
CA ILE A 55 10.54 -6.62 1.79
C ILE A 55 9.42 -6.65 0.75
N LEU A 56 8.17 -6.67 1.21
CA LEU A 56 7.00 -6.41 0.36
C LEU A 56 6.85 -4.90 0.23
N GLN A 57 6.66 -4.40 -0.98
CA GLN A 57 6.48 -2.97 -1.26
C GLN A 57 5.29 -2.76 -2.18
N MET A 58 4.56 -1.65 -1.95
CA MET A 58 3.48 -1.19 -2.80
C MET A 58 3.71 0.28 -3.19
N PHE A 59 3.54 0.56 -4.48
CA PHE A 59 3.42 1.90 -5.03
C PHE A 59 2.11 2.01 -5.82
N TYR A 60 1.53 3.19 -5.89
CA TYR A 60 0.25 3.43 -6.57
C TYR A 60 0.21 4.79 -7.26
N CYS A 61 -0.54 4.91 -8.35
CA CYS A 61 -0.64 6.17 -9.09
C CYS A 61 -1.74 7.04 -8.48
N THR A 62 -1.38 8.23 -7.99
CA THR A 62 -2.32 9.26 -7.51
C THR A 62 -2.52 10.41 -8.49
N TYR A 63 -1.91 10.31 -9.67
CA TYR A 63 -1.93 11.42 -10.62
C TYR A 63 -3.35 11.73 -11.08
N THR A 64 -3.71 13.00 -10.88
CA THR A 64 -4.87 13.67 -11.45
C THR A 64 -4.36 14.87 -12.22
N ASN A 65 -4.83 15.08 -13.46
CA ASN A 65 -4.42 16.24 -14.21
C ASN A 65 -5.11 17.53 -13.69
N VAL A 66 -4.61 18.70 -14.11
CA VAL A 66 -5.06 20.02 -13.61
C VAL A 66 -6.54 20.30 -13.90
N TYR A 67 -7.11 19.67 -14.91
CA TYR A 67 -8.52 19.85 -15.30
C TYR A 67 -9.43 18.78 -14.69
N GLY A 68 -8.87 17.76 -14.01
CA GLY A 68 -9.58 16.65 -13.42
C GLY A 68 -10.25 15.70 -14.42
N ASP A 69 -9.91 15.80 -15.70
CA ASP A 69 -10.51 15.00 -16.79
C ASP A 69 -9.70 13.73 -17.11
N GLU A 70 -8.43 13.68 -16.71
CA GLU A 70 -7.64 12.44 -16.70
C GLU A 70 -7.25 12.12 -15.25
N VAL A 71 -7.83 11.04 -14.75
CA VAL A 71 -7.62 10.55 -13.39
C VAL A 71 -7.28 9.08 -13.54
N CYS A 72 -6.00 8.73 -13.34
CA CYS A 72 -5.56 7.34 -13.52
C CYS A 72 -6.34 6.35 -12.66
N GLU A 73 -6.75 6.77 -11.46
CA GLU A 73 -7.59 5.97 -10.57
C GLU A 73 -8.94 5.58 -11.20
N ILE A 74 -9.52 6.46 -12.03
CA ILE A 74 -10.81 6.21 -12.68
C ILE A 74 -10.58 5.54 -14.04
N ASP A 75 -9.71 6.10 -14.87
CA ASP A 75 -9.52 5.69 -16.27
C ASP A 75 -8.91 4.30 -16.41
N TYR A 76 -8.16 3.86 -15.39
CA TYR A 76 -7.47 2.56 -15.38
C TYR A 76 -7.90 1.70 -14.20
N GLU A 77 -9.13 1.90 -13.71
CA GLU A 77 -9.74 1.04 -12.69
C GLU A 77 -8.85 0.90 -11.44
N GLY A 78 -8.26 2.01 -10.97
CA GLY A 78 -7.37 2.03 -9.80
C GLY A 78 -8.00 1.52 -8.52
N CYS A 79 -9.32 1.58 -8.41
CA CYS A 79 -10.07 0.99 -7.30
C CYS A 79 -10.13 -0.55 -7.35
N GLU A 80 -9.83 -1.15 -8.50
CA GLU A 80 -9.87 -2.60 -8.67
C GLU A 80 -8.56 -3.26 -8.23
N ALA A 81 -8.70 -4.48 -7.71
CA ALA A 81 -7.55 -5.29 -7.37
C ALA A 81 -6.70 -5.56 -8.61
N PHE A 82 -5.37 -5.47 -8.46
CA PHE A 82 -4.40 -5.77 -9.51
C PHE A 82 -4.45 -4.86 -10.75
N SER A 83 -5.03 -3.65 -10.65
CA SER A 83 -4.86 -2.64 -11.69
C SER A 83 -3.37 -2.38 -11.99
N ASP A 84 -3.05 -2.15 -13.26
CA ASP A 84 -1.70 -1.87 -13.76
C ASP A 84 -1.13 -0.53 -13.23
N ILE A 85 -1.96 0.31 -12.59
CA ILE A 85 -1.49 1.52 -11.89
C ILE A 85 -0.92 1.21 -10.50
N HIS A 86 -1.03 -0.04 -10.03
CA HIS A 86 -0.38 -0.54 -8.82
C HIS A 86 0.94 -1.22 -9.18
N PHE A 87 1.98 -0.93 -8.39
CA PHE A 87 3.25 -1.64 -8.50
C PHE A 87 3.55 -2.33 -7.17
N LEU A 88 3.35 -3.65 -7.14
CA LEU A 88 3.55 -4.50 -5.97
C LEU A 88 4.70 -5.47 -6.22
N ARG A 89 5.60 -5.63 -5.25
CA ARG A 89 6.73 -6.55 -5.37
C ARG A 89 7.26 -7.05 -4.03
N ILE A 90 7.96 -8.18 -4.07
CA ILE A 90 8.81 -8.66 -2.98
C ILE A 90 10.26 -8.56 -3.43
N ILE A 91 11.10 -7.88 -2.66
CA ILE A 91 12.53 -7.71 -2.93
C ILE A 91 13.38 -8.40 -1.87
N GLN A 92 14.54 -8.91 -2.26
CA GLN A 92 15.56 -9.38 -1.33
C GLN A 92 16.63 -8.29 -1.19
N PRO A 93 16.69 -7.55 -0.07
CA PRO A 93 17.66 -6.49 0.12
C PRO A 93 19.05 -7.08 0.37
N GLU A 94 19.82 -7.31 -0.69
CA GLU A 94 21.21 -7.81 -0.60
C GLU A 94 22.22 -6.69 -0.29
N THR A 95 21.82 -5.43 -0.51
CA THR A 95 22.67 -4.25 -0.36
C THR A 95 21.99 -3.19 0.50
N GLU A 96 22.73 -2.13 0.83
CA GLU A 96 22.13 -0.96 1.47
C GLU A 96 21.19 -0.25 0.50
N ALA A 97 20.12 0.33 1.04
CA ALA A 97 19.26 1.18 0.24
C ALA A 97 20.06 2.37 -0.26
N GLN A 98 19.87 2.74 -1.53
CA GLN A 98 20.37 4.02 -1.99
C GLN A 98 19.60 5.18 -1.32
N ASP A 99 20.26 6.32 -1.16
CA ASP A 99 19.58 7.54 -0.73
C ASP A 99 18.92 8.19 -1.95
N VAL A 100 17.61 8.03 -2.06
CA VAL A 100 16.78 8.64 -3.11
C VAL A 100 16.11 9.89 -2.58
N GLU A 101 15.98 10.90 -3.43
CA GLU A 101 15.03 11.98 -3.18
C GLU A 101 13.62 11.52 -3.51
N ILE A 102 12.65 11.96 -2.70
CA ILE A 102 11.25 11.68 -2.96
C ILE A 102 10.83 12.57 -4.14
N PRO A 103 10.22 12.02 -5.21
CA PRO A 103 9.73 12.81 -6.32
C PRO A 103 8.69 13.85 -5.89
N GLU A 104 8.56 14.92 -6.66
CA GLU A 104 7.51 15.92 -6.45
C GLU A 104 6.15 15.31 -6.81
N ILE A 105 5.39 14.93 -5.77
CA ILE A 105 4.02 14.40 -5.86
C ILE A 105 3.15 15.30 -4.99
N GLU A 106 2.01 15.74 -5.53
CA GLU A 106 1.04 16.58 -4.81
C GLU A 106 0.42 15.80 -3.64
N ASP A 107 0.23 16.46 -2.50
CA ASP A 107 -0.41 15.91 -1.30
C ASP A 107 0.17 14.58 -0.79
N ILE A 108 1.47 14.38 -0.94
CA ILE A 108 2.14 13.15 -0.49
C ILE A 108 1.92 12.85 1.00
N SER A 109 1.63 11.58 1.30
CA SER A 109 1.39 11.15 2.67
C SER A 109 2.66 11.26 3.54
N PRO A 110 2.55 11.73 4.80
CA PRO A 110 3.69 11.77 5.71
C PRO A 110 4.11 10.35 6.13
N PRO A 111 5.41 10.07 6.29
CA PRO A 111 5.88 8.74 6.68
C PRO A 111 5.41 8.35 8.09
N LYS A 112 4.93 7.12 8.25
CA LYS A 112 4.57 6.52 9.54
C LYS A 112 5.22 5.15 9.69
N LEU A 113 5.92 4.91 10.80
CA LEU A 113 6.49 3.60 11.11
C LEU A 113 5.41 2.65 11.63
N ILE A 114 5.45 1.41 11.19
CA ILE A 114 4.68 0.33 11.81
C ILE A 114 5.54 -0.21 12.95
N VAL A 115 5.06 -0.01 14.17
CA VAL A 115 5.82 -0.33 15.39
C VAL A 115 5.38 -1.63 16.06
N ASP A 116 4.15 -2.07 15.80
CA ASP A 116 3.58 -3.28 16.38
C ASP A 116 2.41 -3.80 15.52
N TRP A 117 1.91 -4.99 15.84
CA TRP A 117 0.83 -5.67 15.15
C TRP A 117 -0.28 -6.07 16.11
N GLU A 118 -1.52 -5.73 15.77
CA GLU A 118 -2.71 -6.19 16.46
C GLU A 118 -3.54 -7.07 15.52
N GLN A 119 -3.96 -8.24 16.01
CA GLN A 119 -4.86 -9.11 15.25
C GLN A 119 -6.29 -8.59 15.40
N LEU A 120 -6.94 -8.32 14.28
CA LEU A 120 -8.36 -7.96 14.20
C LEU A 120 -9.12 -9.04 13.43
N GLU A 121 -10.38 -9.26 13.82
CA GLU A 121 -11.29 -10.08 13.03
C GLU A 121 -11.81 -9.27 11.85
N ASP A 122 -11.44 -9.69 10.64
CA ASP A 122 -11.88 -9.07 9.39
C ASP A 122 -13.20 -9.70 8.94
N TYR A 123 -14.24 -8.87 8.85
CA TYR A 123 -15.58 -9.26 8.42
C TYR A 123 -15.81 -8.74 7.01
N PRO A 124 -16.51 -9.51 6.15
CA PRO A 124 -16.78 -9.08 4.78
C PRO A 124 -17.52 -7.75 4.76
N ASP A 125 -17.21 -6.94 3.75
CA ASP A 125 -18.00 -5.75 3.48
C ASP A 125 -19.44 -6.12 3.04
N PHE A 126 -20.30 -5.12 2.82
CA PHE A 126 -21.70 -5.38 2.49
C PHE A 126 -21.89 -6.06 1.12
N GLU A 127 -21.02 -5.78 0.14
CA GLU A 127 -21.07 -6.41 -1.19
C GLU A 127 -20.58 -7.86 -1.12
N GLU A 128 -19.50 -8.11 -0.39
CA GLU A 128 -18.96 -9.44 -0.13
C GLU A 128 -19.94 -10.30 0.68
N ALA A 129 -20.52 -9.75 1.75
CA ALA A 129 -21.52 -10.41 2.58
C ALA A 129 -22.72 -10.89 1.73
N LYS A 130 -23.21 -10.02 0.84
CA LYS A 130 -24.28 -10.36 -0.10
C LYS A 130 -23.88 -11.48 -1.07
N LYS A 131 -22.65 -11.46 -1.59
CA LYS A 131 -22.11 -12.50 -2.49
C LYS A 131 -22.03 -13.87 -1.79
N ILE A 132 -21.67 -13.91 -0.52
CA ILE A 132 -21.56 -15.16 0.26
C ILE A 132 -22.86 -15.58 0.96
N GLY A 133 -23.97 -14.89 0.69
CA GLY A 133 -25.31 -15.26 1.15
C GLY A 133 -25.66 -14.82 2.57
N ILE A 134 -24.88 -13.92 3.16
CA ILE A 134 -25.21 -13.26 4.43
C ILE A 134 -26.29 -12.21 4.17
N LYS A 135 -27.38 -12.28 4.93
CA LYS A 135 -28.44 -11.26 4.90
C LYS A 135 -28.19 -10.28 6.05
N LEU A 136 -27.79 -9.06 5.70
CA LEU A 136 -27.67 -7.98 6.66
C LEU A 136 -29.07 -7.50 7.08
N ALA A 137 -29.22 -7.12 8.35
CA ALA A 137 -30.44 -6.47 8.80
C ALA A 137 -30.51 -5.04 8.21
N PHE A 138 -31.72 -4.53 7.96
CA PHE A 138 -31.93 -3.27 7.22
C PHE A 138 -31.31 -2.03 7.91
N ASP A 139 -31.04 -2.12 9.22
CA ASP A 139 -30.41 -1.13 10.08
C ASP A 139 -28.86 -1.22 10.10
N GLU A 140 -28.27 -2.34 9.68
CA GLU A 140 -26.81 -2.53 9.62
C GLU A 140 -26.16 -1.82 8.41
N TYR A 141 -26.97 -1.40 7.42
CA TYR A 141 -26.52 -0.67 6.24
C TYR A 141 -25.88 0.70 6.53
N TYR A 142 -26.11 1.27 7.73
CA TYR A 142 -25.65 2.61 8.10
C TYR A 142 -24.68 2.63 9.32
N LEU A 143 -24.24 1.47 9.83
CA LEU A 143 -23.56 1.37 11.14
C LEU A 143 -22.03 1.60 11.15
N TYR A 144 -21.42 2.13 10.08
CA TYR A 144 -19.95 2.27 10.00
C TYR A 144 -19.46 3.69 9.69
N PRO A 145 -19.61 4.64 10.62
CA PRO A 145 -18.58 5.67 10.78
C PRO A 145 -17.93 5.70 12.16
N ASP A 146 -18.60 5.23 13.22
CA ASP A 146 -18.25 5.62 14.59
C ASP A 146 -17.49 4.56 15.42
N LYS A 147 -17.24 3.35 14.88
CA LYS A 147 -16.62 2.25 15.64
C LYS A 147 -15.11 2.08 15.44
N TYR A 148 -14.52 2.76 14.46
CA TYR A 148 -13.08 2.77 14.25
C TYR A 148 -12.58 4.22 14.28
N PRO A 149 -12.30 4.79 15.47
CA PRO A 149 -11.58 6.05 15.52
C PRO A 149 -10.24 5.85 14.83
N ILE A 150 -10.03 6.56 13.73
CA ILE A 150 -8.70 6.71 13.13
C ILE A 150 -7.86 7.42 14.21
N GLN A 151 -7.03 6.65 14.93
CA GLN A 151 -6.08 7.17 15.91
C GLN A 151 -4.81 7.68 15.23
#